data_AF-A0A7S3SN47-F1
#
_entry.id   AF-A0A7S3SN47-F1
#
_cell.length_a   1.000
_cell.length_b   1.000
_cell.length_c   1.000
_cell.angle_alpha   90.00
_cell.angle_beta   90.00
_cell.angle_gamma   90.00
#
_symmetry.space_group_name_H-M   'P 1'
#
loop_
_entity.id
_entity.type
_entity.pdbx_description
1 polymer ?
#
loop_
_entity_poly.entity_id
_entity_poly.type
_entity_poly.pdbx_seq_one_letter_code
_entity_poly.pdbx_strand_id
1 'polypeptide(L)'
;AAAGAAAPAGGAAGSSTDLPDFEAPAPARTLQRDLEEAGGGAGVYSLPLQRQWELKRPEWADDMIPEIMDGKNIADFVDPDIEAKLDELEREEEERAALAALAAEAAPMDDGAAEAHAQVAKLASAIRKKKGVIKATARREKAANHPTMPRNVRARSKSLGGLQQHLSGIGIETEAAALANARSKAKARAPASPAGGDERGRSAKRRDADAMDVDGAGGGGGSG
;
A
#
# COMPACT_ATOMS: atom_id res chain seq x y z
N ALA A 1 -23.90 -11.09 130.04
CA ALA A 1 -22.85 -10.08 130.22
C ALA A 1 -22.39 -9.67 128.82
N ALA A 2 -22.79 -8.50 128.30
CA ALA A 2 -22.15 -7.20 128.54
C ALA A 2 -20.66 -7.26 128.13
N ALA A 3 -20.10 -6.43 127.26
CA ALA A 3 -20.49 -5.16 126.63
C ALA A 3 -19.74 -5.07 125.27
N GLY A 4 -20.22 -4.34 124.26
CA GLY A 4 -19.80 -2.95 123.98
C GLY A 4 -18.40 -2.94 123.34
N ALA A 5 -18.19 -2.57 122.07
CA ALA A 5 -18.24 -1.24 121.46
C ALA A 5 -17.27 -1.34 120.25
N ALA A 6 -17.25 -0.55 119.17
CA ALA A 6 -18.05 0.50 118.58
C ALA A 6 -17.53 0.58 117.12
N ALA A 7 -18.42 0.84 116.16
CA ALA A 7 -18.00 1.37 114.87
C ALA A 7 -17.48 2.81 115.06
N PRO A 8 -16.64 3.29 114.14
CA PRO A 8 -16.81 4.65 113.64
C PRO A 8 -17.21 4.62 112.17
N ALA A 9 -18.37 5.22 111.91
CA ALA A 9 -18.72 5.77 110.62
C ALA A 9 -17.94 7.08 110.37
N GLY A 10 -17.67 7.37 109.11
CA GLY A 10 -17.09 8.63 108.62
C GLY A 10 -16.01 8.31 107.60
N GLY A 11 -16.15 8.57 106.30
CA GLY A 11 -16.88 9.66 105.66
C GLY A 11 -15.85 10.55 104.97
N ALA A 12 -16.00 10.67 103.65
CA ALA A 12 -15.38 11.67 102.77
C ALA A 12 -13.84 11.61 102.61
N ALA A 13 -13.41 11.10 101.46
CA ALA A 13 -12.78 11.94 100.43
C ALA A 13 -12.46 11.03 99.23
N GLY A 14 -13.40 10.94 98.28
CA GLY A 14 -12.98 10.69 96.91
C GLY A 14 -12.10 11.88 96.54
N SER A 15 -10.79 11.67 96.42
CA SER A 15 -9.90 12.64 95.79
C SER A 15 -10.42 12.83 94.38
N SER A 16 -11.09 13.95 94.13
CA SER A 16 -11.71 14.30 92.85
C SER A 16 -10.67 14.69 91.79
N THR A 17 -9.57 13.93 91.72
CA THR A 17 -8.45 14.16 90.80
C THR A 17 -7.96 12.88 90.14
N ASP A 18 -8.70 11.76 90.26
CA ASP A 18 -8.62 10.68 89.27
C ASP A 18 -9.47 11.10 88.05
N LEU A 19 -8.93 12.07 87.30
CA LEU A 19 -9.26 12.14 85.88
C LEU A 19 -8.85 10.79 85.29
N PRO A 20 -9.69 10.13 84.47
CA PRO A 20 -9.23 8.95 83.75
C PRO A 20 -7.96 9.36 83.02
N ASP A 21 -6.87 8.60 83.19
CA ASP A 21 -5.68 8.74 82.35
C ASP A 21 -6.20 8.84 80.92
N PHE A 22 -6.13 10.04 80.35
CA PHE A 22 -6.65 10.29 79.01
C PHE A 22 -5.72 9.52 78.11
N GLU A 23 -6.12 8.29 77.80
CA GLU A 23 -5.38 7.36 76.98
C GLU A 23 -4.87 8.15 75.79
N ALA A 24 -3.53 8.19 75.68
CA ALA A 24 -2.84 9.03 74.73
C ALA A 24 -3.56 8.92 73.38
N PRO A 25 -3.91 10.04 72.71
CA PRO A 25 -4.71 9.97 71.50
C PRO A 25 -4.04 8.99 70.55
N ALA A 26 -4.83 8.00 70.09
CA ALA A 26 -4.37 6.98 69.16
C ALA A 26 -3.42 7.59 68.12
N PRO A 27 -2.32 6.90 67.75
CA PRO A 27 -1.29 7.49 66.91
C PRO A 27 -1.94 8.14 65.70
N ALA A 28 -1.65 9.42 65.48
CA ALA A 28 -2.23 10.19 64.38
C ALA A 28 -2.09 9.37 63.09
N ARG A 29 -3.18 9.24 62.33
CA ARG A 29 -3.16 8.53 61.05
C ARG A 29 -2.04 9.08 60.21
N THR A 30 -1.16 8.21 59.72
CA THR A 30 -0.11 8.62 58.81
C THR A 30 -0.76 9.15 57.54
N LEU A 31 -0.61 10.46 57.30
CA LEU A 31 -1.11 11.11 56.10
C LEU A 31 -0.08 11.00 54.99
N GLN A 32 -0.53 11.13 53.74
CA GLN A 32 0.39 11.21 52.60
C GLN A 32 1.38 12.38 52.73
N ARG A 33 0.97 13.47 53.41
CA ARG A 33 1.83 14.62 53.74
C ARG A 33 2.99 14.24 54.65
N ASP A 34 2.76 13.37 55.64
CA ASP A 34 3.81 12.95 56.58
C ASP A 34 4.82 12.01 55.89
N LEU A 35 4.33 11.17 54.96
CA LEU A 35 5.18 10.31 54.13
C LEU A 35 6.01 11.10 53.12
N GLU A 36 5.46 12.18 52.56
CA GLU A 36 6.17 13.09 51.67
C GLU A 36 7.31 13.81 52.42
N GLU A 37 7.04 14.34 53.62
CA GLU A 37 8.06 15.01 54.45
C GLU A 37 9.18 14.05 54.84
N ALA A 38 8.86 12.80 55.19
CA ALA A 38 9.84 11.75 55.44
C ALA A 38 10.61 11.30 54.19
N GLY A 39 9.96 11.37 53.01
CA GLY A 39 10.48 10.93 51.71
C GLY A 39 11.31 11.96 50.96
N GLY A 40 11.67 13.08 51.58
CA GLY A 40 12.49 14.13 50.99
C GLY A 40 11.76 15.43 50.64
N GLY A 41 10.49 15.57 51.04
CA GLY A 41 9.70 16.79 50.91
C GLY A 41 9.18 17.07 49.50
N ALA A 42 8.51 18.22 49.37
CA ALA A 42 7.85 18.65 48.14
C ALA A 42 8.84 18.81 46.98
N GLY A 43 8.67 18.01 45.93
CA GLY A 43 9.46 18.06 44.70
C GLY A 43 10.49 16.93 44.52
N VAL A 44 10.83 16.18 45.59
CA VAL A 44 11.72 15.00 45.50
C VAL A 44 10.93 13.70 45.61
N TYR A 45 9.90 13.69 46.47
CA TYR A 45 9.06 12.51 46.66
C TYR A 45 8.10 12.30 45.47
N SER A 46 8.18 11.13 44.84
CA SER A 46 7.23 10.69 43.81
C SER A 46 6.21 9.75 44.44
N LEU A 47 4.93 10.06 44.29
CA LEU A 47 3.82 9.22 44.75
C LEU A 47 3.55 8.11 43.72
N PRO A 48 3.77 6.82 44.04
CA PRO A 48 3.34 5.74 43.17
C PRO A 48 1.83 5.55 43.29
N LEU A 49 1.09 5.94 42.24
CA LEU A 49 -0.38 5.82 42.17
C LEU A 49 -0.85 4.36 42.29
N GLN A 50 -0.02 3.42 41.84
CA GLN A 50 -0.29 1.98 41.82
C GLN A 50 -0.46 1.39 43.23
N ARG A 51 0.10 2.01 44.28
CA ARG A 51 0.01 1.54 45.67
C ARG A 51 -1.41 1.61 46.25
N GLN A 52 -2.32 2.34 45.62
CA GLN A 52 -3.71 2.45 46.06
C GLN A 52 -4.63 1.44 45.37
N TRP A 53 -4.14 0.64 44.42
CA TRP A 53 -4.97 -0.27 43.66
C TRP A 53 -5.26 -1.55 44.45
N GLU A 54 -6.54 -1.94 44.51
CA GLU A 54 -6.99 -3.19 45.11
C GLU A 54 -7.09 -4.29 44.04
N LEU A 55 -6.01 -5.03 43.84
CA LEU A 55 -5.96 -6.16 42.90
C LEU A 55 -6.23 -7.48 43.62
N LYS A 56 -6.69 -8.49 42.86
CA LYS A 56 -6.81 -9.88 43.34
C LYS A 56 -5.48 -10.44 43.85
N ARG A 57 -4.37 -10.01 43.27
CA ARG A 57 -3.01 -10.38 43.67
C ARG A 57 -2.20 -9.09 43.82
N PRO A 58 -1.69 -8.77 45.02
CA PRO A 58 -1.00 -7.51 45.28
C PRO A 58 0.37 -7.41 44.58
N GLU A 59 0.94 -8.55 44.19
CA GLU A 59 2.21 -8.64 43.46
C GLU A 59 2.15 -8.04 42.05
N TRP A 60 0.97 -7.93 41.44
CA TRP A 60 0.77 -7.39 40.10
C TRP A 60 0.56 -5.88 40.06
N ALA A 61 0.56 -5.20 41.22
CA ALA A 61 0.30 -3.76 41.26
C ALA A 61 1.39 -2.95 40.52
N ASP A 62 2.63 -3.44 40.55
CA ASP A 62 3.79 -2.79 39.94
C ASP A 62 4.08 -3.29 38.50
N ASP A 63 3.26 -4.20 37.95
CA ASP A 63 3.45 -4.74 36.60
C ASP A 63 3.11 -3.69 35.52
N MET A 64 3.93 -3.63 34.45
CA MET A 64 3.71 -2.71 33.33
C MET A 64 2.70 -3.27 32.33
N ILE A 65 1.60 -2.54 32.12
CA ILE A 65 0.57 -2.89 31.15
C ILE A 65 0.98 -2.40 29.76
N PRO A 66 1.09 -3.28 28.75
CA PRO A 66 1.34 -2.84 27.38
C PRO A 66 0.08 -2.17 26.80
N GLU A 67 0.26 -1.04 26.11
CA GLU A 67 -0.85 -0.26 25.53
C GLU A 67 -1.05 -0.56 24.03
N ILE A 68 0.05 -0.73 23.27
CA ILE A 68 0.02 -0.88 21.81
C ILE A 68 0.83 -2.10 21.41
N MET A 69 0.24 -2.94 20.56
CA MET A 69 0.90 -4.08 19.92
C MET A 69 0.47 -4.14 18.46
N ASP A 70 1.45 -4.29 17.54
CA ASP A 70 1.23 -4.37 16.09
C ASP A 70 0.33 -3.26 15.50
N GLY A 71 0.44 -2.05 16.07
CA GLY A 71 -0.34 -0.88 15.64
C GLY A 71 -1.81 -0.91 16.07
N LYS A 72 -2.20 -1.84 16.94
CA LYS A 72 -3.53 -1.93 17.55
C LYS A 72 -3.45 -1.65 19.05
N ASN A 73 -4.52 -1.10 19.61
CA ASN A 73 -4.65 -0.86 21.05
C ASN A 73 -5.06 -2.16 21.75
N ILE A 74 -4.34 -2.55 22.80
CA ILE A 74 -4.64 -3.77 23.55
C ILE A 74 -5.95 -3.63 24.35
N ALA A 75 -6.28 -2.45 24.84
CA ALA A 75 -7.49 -2.19 25.63
C ALA A 75 -8.79 -2.56 24.88
N ASP A 76 -8.78 -2.50 23.55
CA ASP A 76 -9.92 -2.87 22.71
C ASP A 76 -10.14 -4.41 22.68
N PHE A 77 -9.14 -5.19 23.05
CA PHE A 77 -9.15 -6.66 23.06
C PHE A 77 -9.17 -7.25 24.48
N VAL A 78 -9.41 -6.45 25.52
CA VAL A 78 -9.55 -6.97 26.89
C VAL A 78 -11.02 -7.28 27.17
N ASP A 79 -11.40 -8.56 27.08
CA ASP A 79 -12.75 -9.06 27.35
C ASP A 79 -12.68 -10.35 28.19
N PRO A 80 -13.49 -10.52 29.24
CA PRO A 80 -13.55 -11.77 30.01
C PRO A 80 -13.89 -13.01 29.16
N ASP A 81 -14.64 -12.85 28.05
CA ASP A 81 -15.11 -13.96 27.21
C ASP A 81 -14.27 -14.12 25.92
N ILE A 82 -13.06 -13.54 25.86
CA ILE A 82 -12.23 -13.56 24.65
C ILE A 82 -11.87 -14.97 24.18
N GLU A 83 -11.65 -15.91 25.10
CA GLU A 83 -11.30 -17.30 24.79
C GLU A 83 -12.46 -18.00 24.06
N ALA A 84 -13.70 -17.80 24.52
CA ALA A 84 -14.88 -18.39 23.88
C ALA A 84 -15.11 -17.83 22.46
N LYS A 85 -14.89 -16.51 22.28
CA LYS A 85 -14.98 -15.86 20.96
C LYS A 85 -13.86 -16.35 20.02
N LEU A 86 -12.66 -16.58 20.56
CA LEU A 86 -11.55 -17.12 19.79
C LEU A 86 -11.83 -18.56 19.34
N ASP A 87 -12.33 -19.41 20.23
CA ASP A 87 -12.71 -20.80 19.92
C ASP A 87 -13.79 -20.88 18.83
N GLU A 88 -14.77 -19.97 18.86
CA GLU A 88 -15.81 -19.89 17.82
C GLU A 88 -15.23 -19.48 16.46
N LEU A 89 -14.34 -18.47 16.46
CA LEU A 89 -13.66 -18.01 15.25
C LEU A 89 -12.73 -19.07 14.67
N GLU A 90 -11.97 -19.78 15.50
CA GLU A 90 -11.08 -20.86 15.04
C GLU A 90 -11.87 -21.97 14.35
N ARG A 91 -13.04 -22.36 14.87
CA ARG A 91 -13.91 -23.34 14.21
C ARG A 91 -14.43 -22.86 12.87
N GLU A 92 -14.88 -21.60 12.78
CA GLU A 92 -15.33 -21.02 11.50
C GLU A 92 -14.17 -20.97 10.48
N GLU A 93 -12.97 -20.58 10.92
CA GLU A 93 -11.79 -20.56 10.06
C GLU A 93 -11.36 -21.95 9.59
N GLU A 94 -11.44 -22.96 10.45
CA GLU A 94 -11.19 -24.36 10.07
C GLU A 94 -12.17 -24.85 9.00
N GLU A 95 -13.47 -24.57 9.15
CA GLU A 95 -14.49 -24.90 8.14
C GLU A 95 -14.20 -24.18 6.82
N ARG A 96 -13.86 -22.90 6.89
CA ARG A 96 -13.53 -22.09 5.71
C ARG A 96 -12.25 -22.57 5.04
N ALA A 97 -11.24 -22.95 5.81
CA ALA A 97 -10.00 -23.51 5.32
C ALA A 97 -10.22 -24.88 4.67
N ALA A 98 -11.05 -25.74 5.26
CA ALA A 98 -11.43 -27.02 4.67
C ALA A 98 -12.17 -26.84 3.34
N LEU A 99 -13.11 -25.89 3.26
CA LEU A 99 -13.79 -25.55 2.01
C LEU A 99 -12.85 -24.96 0.97
N ALA A 100 -11.93 -24.08 1.39
CA ALA A 100 -10.91 -23.51 0.50
C ALA A 100 -9.94 -24.57 -0.01
N ALA A 101 -9.54 -25.51 0.84
CA ALA A 101 -8.70 -26.65 0.46
C ALA A 101 -9.43 -27.58 -0.53
N LEU A 102 -10.71 -27.90 -0.26
CA LEU A 102 -11.54 -28.65 -1.20
C LEU A 102 -11.69 -27.90 -2.53
N ALA A 103 -11.90 -26.59 -2.51
CA ALA A 103 -11.99 -25.76 -3.71
C ALA A 103 -10.66 -25.68 -4.47
N ALA A 104 -9.52 -25.69 -3.77
CA ALA A 104 -8.19 -25.72 -4.37
C ALA A 104 -7.86 -27.10 -4.97
N GLU A 105 -8.32 -28.20 -4.36
CA GLU A 105 -8.17 -29.56 -4.88
C GLU A 105 -9.15 -29.86 -6.02
N ALA A 106 -10.39 -29.36 -5.90
CA ALA A 106 -11.42 -29.47 -6.93
C ALA A 106 -11.29 -28.42 -8.03
N ALA A 107 -10.40 -27.43 -7.90
CA ALA A 107 -10.00 -26.61 -9.02
C ALA A 107 -9.37 -27.57 -10.02
N PRO A 108 -10.03 -27.87 -11.16
CA PRO A 108 -9.37 -28.66 -12.17
C PRO A 108 -8.10 -27.88 -12.51
N MET A 109 -6.94 -28.52 -12.43
CA MET A 109 -5.86 -28.17 -13.33
C MET A 109 -6.45 -28.35 -14.71
N ASP A 110 -7.07 -27.30 -15.24
CA ASP A 110 -7.47 -27.22 -16.63
C ASP A 110 -6.16 -27.16 -17.40
N ASP A 111 -5.57 -28.34 -17.58
CA ASP A 111 -4.30 -28.53 -18.29
C ASP A 111 -4.38 -27.88 -19.68
N GLY A 112 -5.59 -27.83 -20.26
CA GLY A 112 -5.89 -27.09 -21.49
C GLY A 112 -5.70 -25.57 -21.36
N ALA A 113 -6.24 -24.93 -20.31
CA ALA A 113 -6.00 -23.51 -20.05
C ALA A 113 -4.55 -23.24 -19.66
N ALA A 114 -3.92 -24.09 -18.85
CA ALA A 114 -2.51 -23.92 -18.45
C ALA A 114 -1.57 -23.97 -19.67
N GLU A 115 -1.79 -24.92 -20.59
CA GLU A 115 -1.05 -25.00 -21.85
C GLU A 115 -1.33 -23.80 -22.77
N ALA A 116 -2.59 -23.39 -22.90
CA ALA A 116 -2.95 -22.20 -23.68
C ALA A 116 -2.29 -20.93 -23.11
N HIS A 117 -2.33 -20.73 -21.79
CA HIS A 117 -1.68 -19.62 -21.11
C HIS A 117 -0.14 -19.67 -21.28
N ALA A 118 0.47 -20.85 -21.21
CA ALA A 118 1.89 -21.02 -21.44
C ALA A 118 2.28 -20.69 -22.90
N GLN A 119 1.47 -21.09 -23.88
CA GLN A 119 1.66 -20.74 -25.28
C GLN A 119 1.52 -19.22 -25.50
N VAL A 120 0.50 -18.60 -24.92
CA VAL A 120 0.28 -17.14 -24.98
C VAL A 120 1.46 -16.40 -24.34
N ALA A 121 1.97 -16.86 -23.19
CA ALA A 121 3.14 -16.26 -22.53
C ALA A 121 4.40 -16.35 -23.40
N LYS A 122 4.65 -17.52 -24.02
CA LYS A 122 5.76 -17.73 -24.96
C LYS A 122 5.66 -16.78 -26.16
N LEU A 123 4.49 -16.71 -26.80
CA LEU A 123 4.24 -15.80 -27.92
C LEU A 123 4.39 -14.32 -27.51
N ALA A 124 3.84 -13.92 -26.37
CA ALA A 124 3.97 -12.57 -25.85
C ALA A 124 5.43 -12.18 -25.57
N SER A 125 6.25 -13.13 -25.09
CA SER A 125 7.69 -12.90 -24.91
C SER A 125 8.41 -12.71 -26.25
N ALA A 126 8.07 -13.48 -27.28
CA ALA A 126 8.63 -13.37 -28.62
C ALA A 126 8.25 -12.02 -29.27
N ILE A 127 7.00 -11.58 -29.11
CA ILE A 127 6.52 -10.27 -29.60
C ILE A 127 7.28 -9.14 -28.92
N ARG A 128 7.45 -9.18 -27.59
CA ARG A 128 8.21 -8.16 -26.84
C ARG A 128 9.65 -8.07 -27.31
N LYS A 129 10.33 -9.21 -27.49
CA LYS A 129 11.70 -9.28 -28.03
C LYS A 129 11.77 -8.67 -29.44
N LYS A 130 10.90 -9.08 -30.35
CA LYS A 130 10.85 -8.56 -31.74
C LYS A 130 10.58 -7.06 -31.77
N LYS A 131 9.64 -6.57 -30.95
CA LYS A 131 9.34 -5.13 -30.79
C LYS A 131 10.55 -4.37 -30.24
N GLY A 132 11.29 -4.94 -29.30
CA GLY A 132 12.54 -4.40 -28.78
C GLY A 132 13.60 -4.24 -29.87
N VAL A 133 13.82 -5.28 -30.68
CA VAL A 133 14.76 -5.24 -31.81
C VAL A 133 14.38 -4.15 -32.81
N ILE A 134 13.10 -4.07 -33.22
CA ILE A 134 12.63 -3.04 -34.16
C ILE A 134 12.85 -1.61 -33.62
N LYS A 135 12.57 -1.38 -32.33
CA LYS A 135 12.84 -0.08 -31.71
C LYS A 135 14.33 0.23 -31.67
N ALA A 136 15.17 -0.76 -31.35
CA ALA A 136 16.61 -0.58 -31.29
C ALA A 136 17.22 -0.32 -32.68
N THR A 137 16.79 -1.02 -33.73
CA THR A 137 17.25 -0.76 -35.10
C THR A 137 16.79 0.62 -35.58
N ALA A 138 15.53 0.99 -35.35
CA ALA A 138 15.02 2.32 -35.72
C ALA A 138 15.74 3.46 -34.99
N ARG A 139 16.08 3.27 -33.71
CA ARG A 139 16.90 4.24 -32.96
C ARG A 139 18.30 4.33 -33.54
N ARG A 140 18.96 3.21 -33.83
CA ARG A 140 20.30 3.19 -34.46
C ARG A 140 20.32 3.87 -35.82
N GLU A 141 19.31 3.63 -36.67
CA GLU A 141 19.21 4.26 -37.99
C GLU A 141 19.00 5.78 -37.92
N LYS A 142 18.33 6.26 -36.86
CA LYS A 142 18.07 7.70 -36.64
C LYS A 142 19.17 8.41 -35.84
N ALA A 143 19.93 7.69 -35.02
CA ALA A 143 21.00 8.23 -34.19
C ALA A 143 22.27 8.58 -34.96
N ALA A 144 22.32 8.31 -36.27
CA ALA A 144 23.45 8.69 -37.09
C ALA A 144 23.41 10.20 -37.41
N ASN A 145 24.54 10.90 -37.27
CA ASN A 145 24.69 12.34 -37.52
C ASN A 145 24.67 12.73 -39.01
N HIS A 146 24.21 11.84 -39.90
CA HIS A 146 24.14 12.07 -41.35
C HIS A 146 22.68 12.19 -41.81
N PRO A 147 22.38 12.99 -42.85
CA PRO A 147 21.01 13.13 -43.36
C PRO A 147 20.44 11.78 -43.82
N THR A 148 19.16 11.54 -43.52
CA THR A 148 18.48 10.31 -43.96
C THR A 148 18.26 10.34 -45.47
N MET A 149 18.93 9.45 -46.20
CA MET A 149 18.74 9.34 -47.65
C MET A 149 17.29 8.96 -48.01
N PRO A 150 16.72 9.57 -49.07
CA PRO A 150 15.34 9.29 -49.48
C PRO A 150 15.18 7.85 -49.99
N ARG A 151 13.95 7.32 -49.85
CA ARG A 151 13.65 5.89 -50.05
C ARG A 151 13.91 5.41 -51.47
N ASN A 152 13.68 6.26 -52.48
CA ASN A 152 13.97 5.99 -53.89
C ASN A 152 15.45 5.75 -54.17
N VAL A 153 16.35 6.49 -53.50
CA VAL A 153 17.80 6.32 -53.63
C VAL A 153 18.25 5.06 -52.91
N ARG A 154 17.77 4.83 -51.68
CA ARG A 154 18.05 3.60 -50.91
C ARG A 154 17.50 2.34 -51.54
N ALA A 155 16.42 2.42 -52.33
CA ALA A 155 15.86 1.27 -53.03
C ALA A 155 16.81 0.72 -54.11
N ARG A 156 17.69 1.56 -54.67
CA ARG A 156 18.65 1.16 -55.71
C ARG A 156 19.82 0.33 -55.18
N SER A 157 20.17 0.49 -53.90
CA SER A 157 21.27 -0.22 -53.23
C SER A 157 20.84 -1.50 -52.51
N LYS A 158 19.53 -1.77 -52.38
CA LYS A 158 19.03 -3.01 -51.77
C LYS A 158 19.15 -4.19 -52.75
N SER A 159 19.66 -5.31 -52.26
CA SER A 159 19.77 -6.54 -53.04
C SER A 159 18.41 -7.24 -53.19
N LEU A 160 18.21 -7.95 -54.31
CA LEU A 160 17.02 -8.77 -54.52
C LEU A 160 16.93 -9.91 -53.50
N GLY A 161 18.06 -10.48 -53.08
CA GLY A 161 18.11 -11.52 -52.05
C GLY A 161 17.62 -11.04 -50.68
N GLY A 162 17.99 -9.81 -50.27
CA GLY A 162 17.49 -9.24 -49.02
C GLY A 162 15.99 -8.95 -49.05
N LEU A 163 15.44 -8.61 -50.23
CA LEU A 163 14.00 -8.48 -50.43
C LEU A 163 13.30 -9.84 -50.32
N GLN A 164 13.83 -10.87 -50.97
CA GLN A 164 13.29 -12.24 -50.92
C GLN A 164 13.29 -12.80 -49.49
N GLN A 165 14.37 -12.58 -48.72
CA GLN A 165 14.47 -13.02 -47.33
C GLN A 165 13.46 -12.29 -46.42
N HIS A 166 13.20 -11.01 -46.67
CA HIS A 166 12.19 -10.27 -45.93
C HIS A 166 10.76 -10.73 -46.26
N LEU A 167 10.47 -11.00 -47.54
CA LEU A 167 9.15 -11.48 -47.97
C LEU A 167 8.85 -12.90 -47.49
N SER A 168 9.82 -13.81 -47.58
CA SER A 168 9.72 -15.16 -47.02
C SER A 168 9.56 -15.14 -45.49
N GLY A 169 10.25 -14.24 -44.78
CA GLY A 169 10.07 -14.05 -43.34
C GLY A 169 8.68 -13.51 -42.92
N ILE A 170 7.89 -12.99 -43.86
CA ILE A 170 6.49 -12.57 -43.68
C ILE A 170 5.51 -13.69 -44.14
N GLY A 171 6.02 -14.74 -44.79
CA GLY A 171 5.22 -15.86 -45.31
C GLY A 171 4.78 -15.70 -46.77
N ILE A 172 5.40 -14.77 -47.52
CA ILE A 172 5.13 -14.60 -48.96
C ILE A 172 6.21 -15.34 -49.73
N GLU A 173 5.84 -16.44 -50.37
CA GLU A 173 6.74 -17.17 -51.26
C GLU A 173 6.94 -16.37 -52.55
N THR A 174 8.21 -16.09 -52.87
CA THR A 174 8.58 -15.39 -54.09
C THR A 174 9.63 -16.20 -54.82
N GLU A 175 9.32 -16.60 -56.05
CA GLU A 175 10.31 -17.16 -56.95
C GLU A 175 11.27 -16.05 -57.40
N ALA A 176 12.57 -16.32 -57.35
CA ALA A 176 13.61 -15.36 -57.71
C ALA A 176 13.45 -14.82 -59.16
N ALA A 177 12.88 -15.63 -60.06
CA ALA A 177 12.60 -15.27 -61.44
C ALA A 177 11.51 -14.17 -61.57
N ALA A 178 10.47 -14.20 -60.74
CA ALA A 178 9.39 -13.21 -60.76
C ALA A 178 9.89 -11.82 -60.29
N LEU A 179 10.81 -11.80 -59.32
CA LEU A 179 11.40 -10.57 -58.78
C LEU A 179 12.44 -9.93 -59.72
N ALA A 180 13.18 -10.73 -60.50
CA ALA A 180 14.13 -10.24 -61.49
C ALA A 180 13.45 -9.40 -62.59
N ASN A 181 12.24 -9.78 -62.99
CA ASN A 181 11.44 -9.10 -64.01
C ASN A 181 10.87 -7.73 -63.56
N ALA A 182 10.73 -7.50 -62.26
CA ALA A 182 10.30 -6.19 -61.74
C ALA A 182 11.39 -5.11 -61.91
N ARG A 183 12.67 -5.50 -61.90
CA ARG A 183 13.81 -4.58 -62.03
C ARG A 183 14.03 -4.12 -63.48
N SER A 184 13.71 -4.96 -64.46
CA SER A 184 13.82 -4.64 -65.89
C SER A 184 12.70 -3.71 -66.38
N LYS A 185 11.46 -3.87 -65.88
CA LYS A 185 10.34 -2.93 -66.20
C LYS A 185 10.56 -1.51 -65.67
N ALA A 186 11.27 -1.33 -64.56
CA ALA A 186 11.57 -0.01 -63.99
C ALA A 186 12.61 0.80 -64.79
N LYS A 187 13.47 0.13 -65.59
CA LYS A 187 14.54 0.78 -66.38
C LYS A 187 14.04 1.31 -67.75
N ALA A 188 12.82 0.94 -68.16
CA ALA A 188 12.24 1.34 -69.45
C ALA A 188 11.60 2.75 -69.46
N ARG A 189 11.51 3.45 -68.33
CA ARG A 189 11.09 4.86 -68.28
C ARG A 189 12.30 5.77 -68.15
N ALA A 190 12.88 6.16 -69.30
CA ALA A 190 13.72 7.34 -69.39
C ALA A 190 12.87 8.61 -69.15
N PRO A 191 13.39 9.67 -68.51
CA PRO A 191 12.67 10.94 -68.44
C PRO A 191 12.69 11.60 -69.81
N ALA A 192 11.52 11.80 -70.41
CA ALA A 192 11.38 12.71 -71.53
C ALA A 192 11.69 14.13 -71.03
N SER A 193 12.75 14.76 -71.54
CA SER A 193 12.93 16.20 -71.42
C SER A 193 11.77 16.93 -72.11
N PRO A 194 11.20 17.97 -71.50
CA PRO A 194 10.69 19.10 -72.25
C PRO A 194 11.69 20.25 -72.11
N ALA A 195 12.39 20.54 -73.20
CA ALA A 195 12.92 21.86 -73.44
C ALA A 195 11.74 22.79 -73.76
N GLY A 196 11.68 23.96 -73.13
CA GLY A 196 10.69 25.00 -73.44
C GLY A 196 10.31 25.79 -72.19
N GLY A 197 10.88 27.00 -72.06
CA GLY A 197 10.62 27.89 -70.94
C GLY A 197 9.25 28.59 -71.05
N ASP A 198 8.74 29.00 -69.89
CA ASP A 198 7.95 30.22 -69.78
C ASP A 198 8.11 30.75 -68.34
N GLU A 199 8.91 31.81 -68.21
CA GLU A 199 8.82 32.71 -67.07
C GLU A 199 7.53 33.51 -67.23
N ARG A 200 6.59 33.43 -66.28
CA ARG A 200 5.65 34.52 -65.94
C ARG A 200 4.72 34.14 -64.80
N GLY A 201 4.56 35.06 -63.85
CA GLY A 201 3.25 35.29 -63.22
C GLY A 201 3.14 35.05 -61.71
N ARG A 202 3.34 36.12 -60.94
CA ARG A 202 2.80 36.26 -59.58
C ARG A 202 1.26 36.26 -59.59
N SER A 203 0.71 35.90 -58.41
CA SER A 203 -0.57 36.30 -57.82
C SER A 203 -1.90 35.85 -58.45
N ALA A 204 -2.71 35.09 -57.66
CA ALA A 204 -4.11 35.43 -57.34
C ALA A 204 -4.76 34.40 -56.39
N LYS A 205 -4.88 34.85 -55.13
CA LYS A 205 -5.91 34.63 -54.08
C LYS A 205 -7.19 33.79 -54.35
N ARG A 206 -7.64 33.15 -53.25
CA ARG A 206 -8.99 32.67 -52.80
C ARG A 206 -9.31 31.19 -53.13
N ARG A 207 -9.80 30.35 -52.20
CA ARG A 207 -10.83 30.50 -51.13
C ARG A 207 -10.46 29.57 -49.96
N ASP A 208 -10.40 30.03 -48.70
CA ASP A 208 -11.49 30.11 -47.70
C ASP A 208 -12.16 28.76 -47.34
N ALA A 209 -12.25 28.53 -46.02
CA ALA A 209 -12.96 27.48 -45.26
C ALA A 209 -12.16 26.22 -44.87
N ASP A 210 -11.39 26.31 -43.77
CA ASP A 210 -11.62 25.47 -42.58
C ASP A 210 -10.72 25.94 -41.41
N ALA A 211 -11.26 26.79 -40.55
CA ALA A 211 -10.68 27.13 -39.26
C ALA A 211 -11.78 26.90 -38.23
N MET A 212 -11.78 25.72 -37.61
CA MET A 212 -12.67 25.41 -36.49
C MET A 212 -12.12 26.09 -35.24
N ASP A 213 -12.76 27.22 -34.93
CA ASP A 213 -12.74 27.92 -33.66
C ASP A 213 -13.33 27.01 -32.57
N VAL A 214 -12.49 26.59 -31.62
CA VAL A 214 -12.92 25.98 -30.36
C VAL A 214 -12.60 27.00 -29.30
N ASP A 215 -13.61 27.77 -28.91
CA ASP A 215 -13.78 28.29 -27.55
C ASP A 215 -15.21 28.83 -27.39
N GLY A 216 -15.98 28.20 -26.49
CA GLY A 216 -17.38 28.56 -26.23
C GLY A 216 -17.78 28.09 -24.84
N ALA A 217 -17.58 28.99 -23.88
CA ALA A 217 -17.80 28.82 -22.45
C ALA A 217 -19.26 28.52 -22.06
N GLY A 218 -19.39 27.76 -20.97
CA GLY A 218 -20.25 28.03 -19.79
C GLY A 218 -21.70 28.48 -19.99
N GLY A 219 -22.63 27.65 -19.50
CA GLY A 219 -23.99 28.07 -19.17
C GLY A 219 -24.79 26.92 -18.58
N GLY A 220 -25.01 26.96 -17.26
CA GLY A 220 -25.80 25.97 -16.53
C GLY A 220 -27.31 26.12 -16.74
N GLY A 221 -28.05 25.14 -16.25
CA GLY A 221 -29.51 25.16 -16.15
C GLY A 221 -30.06 23.78 -15.86
N GLY A 222 -30.56 23.58 -14.64
CA GLY A 222 -31.14 22.31 -14.20
C GLY A 222 -32.57 22.08 -14.68
N SER A 223 -33.01 20.82 -14.56
CA SER A 223 -34.36 20.37 -14.15
C SER A 223 -34.48 18.88 -14.48
N GLY A 224 -35.00 18.09 -13.53
CA GLY A 224 -35.25 16.65 -13.66
C GLY A 224 -34.69 15.86 -12.48
#